data_AF-A0AAD7Q2A9-F1
#
_entry.id   AF-A0AAD7Q2A9-F1
#
_cell.length_a   1.000
_cell.length_b   1.000
_cell.length_c   1.000
_cell.angle_alpha   90.00
_cell.angle_beta   90.00
_cell.angle_gamma   90.00
#
_symmetry.space_group_name_H-M   'P 1'
#
loop_
_entity.id
_entity.type
_entity.pdbx_description
1 polymer ?
#
loop_
_entity_poly.entity_id
_entity_poly.type
_entity_poly.pdbx_seq_one_letter_code
_entity_poly.pdbx_strand_id
1 'polypeptide(L)'
;MVANRIVAIIVKVAAMGLYPAKHLGKEIAVLDSYLHKLKELYGINVCGEGGEYETLTLDCPLFVNARIMLDEYQVVMHSSNSIAPVGVLHPLGFHLENKVDSSALTFQEKTQEISMEKAGFVFEVQGDSAERCETTCKSIADVSDVVDDAECKLRISRTKNKSTFSICCWLQDSCSGLQEDLKAVLLKIESQLVGFGFGWEDVLYIHLYIDDMNEFSVANETYVQFITQEKCPFGVPSRSTIELPLLQVGLGSAYIEVLVANDHSKRVLHVQSISCWAPSCIGPYSQATLHKNILHMAGQLGLDPATMILCNGEPSDELEQALKNSDARREIQEKLDSYLKHMRLFDLKGGRMSETLDPIFLYVLVPDLPKRASLEVKPILFVAEDTEATTKTAEEVSCIKAPRSCGFEHAGWHDLCIQKCVVCGKICSIILSITSEQAAKICSDSLSADQNNDDKKFIKAHVGRISKFCIYLLDKVLVENAFSWEDTMNLRLYIPTSLQVPMETLLLMFSNPFSELAEMRPGVPIGKEPIFNIVPVLGAGTSASSLDDILTFELLAQKS
;
A
#
# COMPACT_ATOMS: atom_id res chain seq x y z
N MET A 1 -13.46 6.87 -24.32
CA MET A 1 -14.89 6.85 -23.91
C MET A 1 -15.78 6.18 -24.96
N VAL A 2 -15.85 6.72 -26.18
CA VAL A 2 -16.75 6.24 -27.25
C VAL A 2 -16.54 4.76 -27.60
N ALA A 3 -15.30 4.34 -27.84
CA ALA A 3 -14.97 2.95 -28.16
C ALA A 3 -15.36 1.95 -27.05
N ASN A 4 -15.36 2.40 -25.80
CA ASN A 4 -15.71 1.59 -24.62
C ASN A 4 -17.22 1.64 -24.29
N ARG A 5 -18.06 2.10 -25.22
CA ARG A 5 -19.52 2.18 -25.08
C ARG A 5 -19.98 3.02 -23.87
N ILE A 6 -19.19 4.02 -23.47
CA ILE A 6 -19.59 5.02 -22.49
C ILE A 6 -20.42 6.08 -23.23
N VAL A 7 -21.72 6.14 -22.92
CA VAL A 7 -22.65 7.14 -23.41
C VAL A 7 -22.62 8.32 -22.44
N ALA A 8 -21.97 9.40 -22.85
CA ALA A 8 -21.86 10.62 -22.06
C ALA A 8 -22.24 11.84 -22.89
N ILE A 9 -22.95 12.77 -22.28
CA ILE A 9 -23.37 14.05 -22.87
C ILE A 9 -22.56 15.20 -22.32
N ILE A 10 -22.36 16.26 -23.10
CA ILE A 10 -21.76 17.51 -22.61
C ILE A 10 -22.76 18.27 -21.74
N VAL A 11 -22.38 18.57 -20.49
CA VAL A 11 -23.20 19.31 -19.52
C VAL A 11 -22.65 20.67 -19.14
N LYS A 12 -21.43 21.00 -19.55
CA LYS A 12 -20.89 22.36 -19.45
C LYS A 12 -19.98 22.61 -20.62
N VAL A 13 -19.93 23.85 -21.09
CA VAL A 13 -18.89 24.31 -22.03
C VAL A 13 -18.30 25.60 -21.52
N ALA A 14 -17.00 25.79 -21.73
CA ALA A 14 -16.25 26.96 -21.32
C ALA A 14 -15.05 27.28 -22.25
N ALA A 15 -15.09 26.83 -23.50
CA ALA A 15 -13.99 27.00 -24.45
C ALA A 15 -14.40 27.65 -25.77
N MET A 16 -13.41 28.26 -26.44
CA MET A 16 -13.59 28.86 -27.75
C MET A 16 -14.05 27.82 -28.78
N GLY A 17 -15.08 28.18 -29.56
CA GLY A 17 -15.70 27.28 -30.53
C GLY A 17 -16.76 26.35 -29.93
N LEU A 18 -16.87 26.21 -28.61
CA LEU A 18 -17.98 25.50 -27.97
C LEU A 18 -19.11 26.46 -27.59
N TYR A 19 -20.30 26.26 -28.18
CA TYR A 19 -21.48 27.09 -27.94
C TYR A 19 -22.53 26.35 -27.12
N PRO A 20 -22.99 26.89 -25.97
CA PRO A 20 -24.00 26.27 -25.12
C PRO A 20 -25.24 25.80 -25.88
N ALA A 21 -25.80 26.64 -26.74
CA ALA A 21 -27.00 26.33 -27.51
C ALA A 21 -26.83 25.21 -28.55
N LYS A 22 -25.60 24.87 -28.93
CA LYS A 22 -25.32 23.86 -29.96
C LYS A 22 -24.82 22.54 -29.38
N HIS A 23 -24.05 22.59 -28.30
CA HIS A 23 -23.29 21.44 -27.82
C HIS A 23 -23.76 20.88 -26.48
N LEU A 24 -24.44 21.66 -25.63
CA LEU A 24 -24.99 21.11 -24.37
C LEU A 24 -26.07 20.07 -24.67
N GLY A 25 -26.00 18.94 -23.96
CA GLY A 25 -26.89 17.79 -24.13
C GLY A 25 -26.53 16.88 -25.30
N LYS A 26 -25.50 17.20 -26.10
CA LYS A 26 -25.02 16.32 -27.16
C LYS A 26 -24.07 15.27 -26.62
N GLU A 27 -24.21 14.05 -27.13
CA GLU A 27 -23.27 12.97 -26.84
C GLU A 27 -21.87 13.30 -27.37
N ILE A 28 -20.85 12.92 -26.61
CA ILE A 28 -19.44 13.07 -27.01
C ILE A 28 -19.20 12.35 -28.35
N ALA A 29 -19.79 11.18 -28.54
CA ALA A 29 -19.66 10.40 -29.78
C ALA A 29 -20.11 11.18 -31.03
N VAL A 30 -21.10 12.06 -30.89
CA VAL A 30 -21.59 12.92 -31.98
C VAL A 30 -20.64 14.09 -32.24
N LEU A 31 -19.93 14.55 -31.21
CA LEU A 31 -19.03 15.70 -31.27
C LEU A 31 -17.57 15.31 -31.53
N ASP A 32 -17.24 14.03 -31.61
CA ASP A 32 -15.87 13.52 -31.73
C ASP A 32 -15.06 14.22 -32.84
N SER A 33 -15.55 14.20 -34.08
CA SER A 33 -14.86 14.86 -35.21
C SER A 33 -14.80 16.39 -35.05
N TYR A 34 -15.77 16.98 -34.36
CA TYR A 34 -15.81 18.43 -34.12
C TYR A 34 -14.78 18.85 -33.07
N LEU A 35 -14.62 18.08 -31.98
CA LEU A 35 -13.63 18.33 -30.94
C LEU A 35 -12.21 18.21 -31.48
N HIS A 36 -11.92 17.21 -32.33
CA HIS A 36 -10.63 17.10 -33.01
C HIS A 36 -10.33 18.31 -33.90
N LYS A 37 -11.34 18.83 -34.62
CA LYS A 37 -11.18 20.06 -35.38
C LYS A 37 -10.90 21.27 -34.50
N LEU A 38 -11.54 21.38 -33.34
CA LEU A 38 -11.26 22.46 -32.39
C LEU A 38 -9.86 22.36 -31.77
N LYS A 39 -9.34 21.14 -31.56
CA LYS A 39 -7.95 20.93 -31.15
C LYS A 39 -6.98 21.51 -32.17
N GLU A 40 -7.19 21.24 -33.46
CA GLU A 40 -6.35 21.80 -34.53
C GLU A 40 -6.43 23.33 -34.61
N LEU A 41 -7.61 23.91 -34.39
CA LEU A 41 -7.84 25.36 -34.55
C LEU A 41 -7.43 26.19 -33.33
N TYR A 42 -7.67 25.67 -32.13
CA TYR A 42 -7.60 26.43 -30.88
C TYR A 42 -6.80 25.72 -29.78
N GLY A 43 -6.29 24.51 -30.03
CA GLY A 43 -5.48 23.77 -29.05
C GLY A 43 -6.28 23.23 -27.87
N ILE A 44 -7.60 23.04 -27.99
CA ILE A 44 -8.40 22.43 -26.92
C ILE A 44 -7.99 20.97 -26.68
N ASN A 45 -8.05 20.52 -25.43
CA ASN A 45 -7.91 19.11 -25.10
C ASN A 45 -9.22 18.37 -25.49
N VAL A 46 -9.12 17.39 -26.40
CA VAL A 46 -10.28 16.63 -26.91
C VAL A 46 -10.96 15.81 -25.83
N CYS A 47 -10.28 15.56 -24.69
CA CYS A 47 -10.85 14.87 -23.54
C CYS A 47 -11.47 15.82 -22.50
N GLY A 48 -11.36 17.15 -22.69
CA GLY A 48 -11.91 18.15 -21.77
C GLY A 48 -11.15 18.30 -20.45
N GLU A 49 -9.92 17.77 -20.35
CA GLU A 49 -9.09 17.79 -19.14
C GLU A 49 -8.73 19.23 -18.69
N GLY A 50 -8.64 20.16 -19.64
CA GLY A 50 -8.35 21.58 -19.38
C GLY A 50 -9.56 22.39 -18.92
N GLY A 51 -10.70 21.74 -18.64
CA GLY A 51 -11.95 22.39 -18.23
C GLY A 51 -12.72 23.00 -19.39
N GLU A 52 -12.41 22.61 -20.64
CA GLU A 52 -13.07 23.12 -21.84
C GLU A 52 -14.56 22.78 -21.87
N TYR A 53 -14.91 21.61 -21.34
CA TYR A 53 -16.27 21.15 -21.17
C TYR A 53 -16.34 20.09 -20.05
N GLU A 54 -17.53 19.88 -19.48
CA GLU A 54 -17.79 18.80 -18.52
C GLU A 54 -18.84 17.86 -19.09
N THR A 55 -18.87 16.61 -18.64
CA THR A 55 -19.75 15.56 -19.18
C THR A 55 -20.52 14.83 -18.09
N LEU A 56 -21.69 14.31 -18.46
CA LEU A 56 -22.50 13.43 -17.64
C LEU A 56 -22.67 12.10 -18.35
N THR A 57 -22.22 11.01 -17.72
CA THR A 57 -22.40 9.65 -18.21
C THR A 57 -23.84 9.20 -17.97
N LEU A 58 -24.59 8.97 -19.05
CA LEU A 58 -25.96 8.47 -19.02
C LEU A 58 -25.99 6.93 -19.03
N ASP A 59 -25.05 6.31 -19.74
CA ASP A 59 -24.93 4.85 -19.77
C ASP A 59 -23.49 4.37 -19.95
N CYS A 60 -23.16 3.19 -19.43
CA CYS A 60 -21.90 2.49 -19.71
C CYS A 60 -22.01 0.99 -19.42
N PRO A 61 -21.01 0.16 -19.82
CA PRO A 61 -21.02 -1.27 -19.52
C PRO A 61 -21.07 -1.63 -18.02
N LEU A 62 -20.67 -0.70 -17.13
CA LEU A 62 -20.75 -0.91 -15.67
C LEU A 62 -22.17 -0.73 -15.13
N PHE A 63 -23.05 -0.05 -15.87
CA PHE A 63 -24.45 0.14 -15.49
C PHE A 63 -25.23 -1.11 -15.89
N VAL A 64 -25.23 -2.13 -15.03
CA VAL A 64 -25.79 -3.45 -15.38
C VAL A 64 -27.31 -3.50 -15.36
N ASN A 65 -27.96 -2.76 -14.44
CA ASN A 65 -29.40 -2.90 -14.20
C ASN A 65 -30.24 -1.88 -14.99
N ALA A 66 -29.76 -0.64 -15.09
CA ALA A 66 -30.53 0.46 -15.67
C ALA A 66 -29.59 1.54 -16.22
N ARG A 67 -30.06 2.32 -17.19
CA ARG A 67 -29.40 3.52 -17.69
C ARG A 67 -30.14 4.78 -17.22
N ILE A 68 -29.44 5.91 -17.18
CA ILE A 68 -30.02 7.20 -16.82
C ILE A 68 -30.61 7.83 -18.08
N MET A 69 -31.90 8.18 -18.02
CA MET A 69 -32.60 8.90 -19.06
C MET A 69 -32.84 10.33 -18.59
N LEU A 70 -32.28 11.30 -19.32
CA LEU A 70 -32.50 12.72 -19.07
C LEU A 70 -33.77 13.16 -19.79
N ASP A 71 -34.83 13.44 -19.04
CA ASP A 71 -36.16 13.75 -19.58
C ASP A 71 -36.28 15.21 -19.99
N GLU A 72 -35.85 16.11 -19.11
CA GLU A 72 -35.95 17.54 -19.28
C GLU A 72 -34.73 18.23 -18.67
N TYR A 73 -34.25 19.27 -19.34
CA TYR A 73 -33.17 20.11 -18.86
C TYR A 73 -33.32 21.53 -19.36
N GLN A 74 -32.70 22.46 -18.64
CA GLN A 74 -32.54 23.85 -19.08
C GLN A 74 -31.07 24.20 -19.27
N VAL A 75 -30.79 25.15 -20.16
CA VAL A 75 -29.45 25.71 -20.32
C VAL A 75 -29.34 27.00 -19.52
N VAL A 76 -28.45 27.00 -18.53
CA VAL A 76 -28.14 28.16 -17.70
C VAL A 76 -26.88 28.82 -18.23
N MET A 77 -26.98 30.05 -18.70
CA MET A 77 -25.84 30.83 -19.18
C MET A 77 -25.10 31.46 -17.99
N HIS A 78 -23.82 31.12 -17.82
CA HIS A 78 -22.95 31.74 -16.82
C HIS A 78 -22.19 32.94 -17.39
N SER A 79 -21.79 32.88 -18.65
CA SER A 79 -21.15 34.00 -19.35
C SER A 79 -21.51 33.98 -20.83
N SER A 80 -22.02 35.09 -21.35
CA SER A 80 -22.37 35.26 -22.76
C SER A 80 -21.22 35.85 -23.59
N ASN A 81 -19.96 35.60 -23.19
CA ASN A 81 -18.78 36.08 -23.92
C ASN A 81 -18.83 35.61 -25.40
N SER A 82 -18.53 36.52 -26.32
CA SER A 82 -18.54 36.25 -27.77
C SER A 82 -17.42 35.30 -28.21
N ILE A 83 -16.35 35.16 -27.42
CA ILE A 83 -15.18 34.35 -27.75
C ILE A 83 -15.30 32.94 -27.15
N ALA A 84 -15.58 32.84 -25.85
CA ALA A 84 -15.72 31.58 -25.11
C ALA A 84 -16.95 31.66 -24.20
N PRO A 85 -18.17 31.41 -24.73
CA PRO A 85 -19.38 31.44 -23.92
C PRO A 85 -19.39 30.28 -22.93
N VAL A 86 -19.81 30.57 -21.69
CA VAL A 86 -19.93 29.59 -20.62
C VAL A 86 -21.40 29.30 -20.35
N GLY A 87 -21.78 28.05 -20.48
CA GLY A 87 -23.13 27.57 -20.19
C GLY A 87 -23.11 26.19 -19.57
N VAL A 88 -24.10 25.94 -18.72
CA VAL A 88 -24.28 24.68 -17.99
C VAL A 88 -25.66 24.12 -18.31
N LEU A 89 -25.73 22.82 -18.55
CA LEU A 89 -26.96 22.06 -18.61
C LEU A 89 -27.39 21.74 -17.18
N HIS A 90 -28.58 22.20 -16.82
CA HIS A 90 -29.19 21.91 -15.53
C HIS A 90 -30.36 20.92 -15.73
N PRO A 91 -30.22 19.65 -15.31
CA PRO A 91 -31.31 18.68 -15.36
C PRO A 91 -32.52 19.16 -14.55
N LEU A 92 -33.70 19.07 -15.13
CA LEU A 92 -34.99 19.34 -14.46
C LEU A 92 -35.72 18.04 -14.12
N GLY A 93 -35.53 17.00 -14.93
CA GLY A 93 -36.09 15.67 -14.71
C GLY A 93 -35.23 14.58 -15.34
N PHE A 94 -35.12 13.45 -14.65
CA PHE A 94 -34.49 12.24 -15.16
C PHE A 94 -35.12 11.02 -14.50
N HIS A 95 -35.06 9.88 -15.19
CA HIS A 95 -35.48 8.59 -14.67
C HIS A 95 -34.46 7.50 -15.00
N LEU A 96 -34.64 6.34 -14.39
CA LEU A 96 -33.87 5.14 -14.71
C LEU A 96 -34.69 4.25 -15.64
N GLU A 97 -34.11 3.88 -16.77
CA GLU A 97 -34.69 2.90 -17.69
C GLU A 97 -33.95 1.57 -17.51
N ASN A 98 -34.68 0.53 -17.11
CA ASN A 98 -34.11 -0.80 -16.92
C ASN A 98 -33.57 -1.33 -18.24
N LYS A 99 -32.35 -1.89 -18.19
CA LYS A 99 -31.81 -2.61 -19.32
C LYS A 99 -32.53 -3.95 -19.39
N VAL A 100 -33.09 -4.28 -20.55
CA VAL A 100 -33.74 -5.57 -20.75
C VAL A 100 -32.68 -6.66 -20.60
N ASP A 101 -32.94 -7.67 -19.76
CA ASP A 101 -32.04 -8.80 -19.58
C ASP A 101 -31.70 -9.40 -20.95
N SER A 102 -30.41 -9.47 -21.27
CA SER A 102 -29.88 -10.18 -22.44
C SER A 102 -30.07 -11.71 -22.37
N SER A 103 -30.84 -12.21 -21.40
CA SER A 103 -31.19 -13.61 -21.24
C SER A 103 -32.36 -14.09 -22.14
N ALA A 104 -32.99 -13.19 -22.90
CA ALA A 104 -34.15 -13.50 -23.74
C ALA A 104 -33.93 -13.43 -25.27
N LEU A 105 -32.69 -13.53 -25.76
CA LEU A 105 -32.45 -13.80 -27.19
C LEU A 105 -32.40 -15.30 -27.44
N THR A 106 -33.36 -15.73 -28.25
CA THR A 106 -33.67 -17.11 -28.58
C THR A 106 -32.52 -17.77 -29.35
N PHE A 107 -32.27 -19.04 -29.02
CA PHE A 107 -31.37 -19.97 -29.71
C PHE A 107 -31.53 -19.90 -31.25
N GLN A 108 -30.58 -19.26 -31.95
CA GLN A 108 -29.96 -19.71 -33.21
C GLN A 108 -29.09 -18.58 -33.79
N GLU A 109 -27.83 -18.56 -33.36
CA GLU A 109 -26.63 -18.31 -34.18
C GLU A 109 -25.42 -18.21 -33.23
N LYS A 110 -24.97 -19.38 -32.76
CA LYS A 110 -23.66 -19.51 -32.09
C LYS A 110 -22.60 -19.68 -33.16
N THR A 111 -21.85 -18.63 -33.47
CA THR A 111 -20.39 -18.73 -33.60
C THR A 111 -19.75 -17.35 -33.41
N GLN A 112 -18.81 -17.24 -32.47
CA GLN A 112 -18.00 -16.07 -32.11
C GLN A 112 -18.63 -14.99 -31.22
N GLU A 113 -19.04 -15.34 -30.00
CA GLU A 113 -18.96 -14.39 -28.87
C GLU A 113 -18.39 -15.10 -27.65
N ILE A 114 -17.20 -14.64 -27.25
CA ILE A 114 -16.47 -15.08 -26.05
C ILE A 114 -17.24 -14.57 -24.84
N SER A 115 -17.43 -15.46 -23.87
CA SER A 115 -18.08 -15.29 -22.58
C SER A 115 -17.70 -13.98 -21.86
N MET A 116 -18.59 -12.98 -21.90
CA MET A 116 -18.55 -11.77 -21.07
C MET A 116 -19.13 -12.04 -19.67
N GLU A 117 -18.53 -12.97 -18.94
CA GLU A 117 -18.78 -13.16 -17.50
C GLU A 117 -17.45 -13.23 -16.77
N LYS A 118 -16.82 -12.05 -16.61
CA LYS A 118 -15.78 -11.67 -15.63
C LYS A 118 -14.98 -10.54 -16.22
N ALA A 119 -15.21 -9.33 -15.71
CA ALA A 119 -14.16 -8.36 -15.37
C ALA A 119 -14.78 -6.97 -15.18
N GLY A 120 -14.62 -6.43 -13.97
CA GLY A 120 -14.62 -4.99 -13.78
C GLY A 120 -13.39 -4.43 -14.45
N PHE A 121 -13.49 -4.12 -15.74
CA PHE A 121 -12.46 -3.38 -16.44
C PHE A 121 -12.68 -1.89 -16.20
N VAL A 122 -11.71 -1.25 -15.55
CA VAL A 122 -11.53 0.20 -15.58
C VAL A 122 -10.80 0.50 -16.88
N PHE A 123 -11.42 1.24 -17.79
CA PHE A 123 -10.84 1.58 -19.09
C PHE A 123 -10.42 3.04 -19.12
N GLU A 124 -9.14 3.29 -19.40
CA GLU A 124 -8.59 4.64 -19.51
C GLU A 124 -8.95 5.32 -20.83
N VAL A 125 -9.02 6.66 -20.77
CA VAL A 125 -9.10 7.56 -21.92
C VAL A 125 -7.68 8.00 -22.23
N GLN A 126 -7.15 7.63 -23.40
CA GLN A 126 -5.81 8.06 -23.83
C GLN A 126 -5.75 9.60 -23.87
N GLY A 127 -4.95 10.19 -22.99
CA GLY A 127 -4.57 11.59 -23.07
C GLY A 127 -3.65 11.84 -24.27
N ASP A 128 -3.74 13.04 -24.85
CA ASP A 128 -2.91 13.49 -25.96
C ASP A 128 -1.43 13.59 -25.52
N SER A 129 -0.68 12.53 -25.75
CA SER A 129 0.78 12.59 -25.79
C SER A 129 1.22 12.97 -27.21
N ALA A 130 2.06 14.00 -27.29
CA ALA A 130 2.63 14.52 -28.52
C ALA A 130 3.35 13.42 -29.32
N GLU A 131 3.20 13.51 -30.64
CA GLU A 131 3.82 12.76 -31.73
C GLU A 131 4.74 11.59 -31.34
N ARG A 132 4.15 10.38 -31.45
CA ARG A 132 4.83 9.10 -31.54
C ARG A 132 5.78 9.13 -32.76
N CYS A 133 7.08 9.28 -32.52
CA CYS A 133 8.09 8.97 -33.53
C CYS A 133 8.08 7.44 -33.72
N GLU A 134 7.58 6.98 -34.86
CA GLU A 134 7.57 5.56 -35.24
C GLU A 134 9.01 5.05 -35.33
N THR A 135 9.48 4.41 -34.27
CA THR A 135 10.60 3.48 -34.38
C THR A 135 10.03 2.09 -34.35
N THR A 136 9.93 1.48 -35.53
CA THR A 136 9.57 0.07 -35.76
C THR A 136 10.26 -0.83 -34.72
N CYS A 137 9.47 -1.46 -33.87
CA CYS A 137 9.95 -2.46 -32.91
C CYS A 137 10.35 -3.71 -33.72
N LYS A 138 11.66 -3.94 -33.86
CA LYS A 138 12.17 -5.20 -34.41
C LYS A 138 12.04 -6.30 -33.36
N SER A 139 11.61 -7.46 -33.83
CA SER A 139 11.43 -8.70 -33.09
C SER A 139 12.63 -9.09 -32.23
N ILE A 140 12.31 -9.64 -31.06
CA ILE A 140 13.19 -10.29 -30.09
C ILE A 140 14.05 -11.36 -30.77
N ALA A 141 15.30 -10.99 -31.07
CA ALA A 141 16.45 -11.87 -31.20
C ALA A 141 17.69 -10.98 -31.08
N ASP A 142 18.62 -11.38 -30.22
CA ASP A 142 19.94 -10.75 -29.99
C ASP A 142 19.95 -9.42 -29.23
N VAL A 143 19.86 -9.51 -27.89
CA VAL A 143 20.60 -8.61 -27.00
C VAL A 143 21.45 -9.48 -26.08
N SER A 144 22.56 -9.96 -26.64
CA SER A 144 23.76 -10.28 -25.89
C SER A 144 24.62 -9.02 -25.81
N ASP A 145 24.13 -8.00 -25.10
CA ASP A 145 24.99 -6.93 -24.59
C ASP A 145 25.20 -7.21 -23.11
N VAL A 146 26.25 -7.99 -22.88
CA VAL A 146 26.90 -8.14 -21.59
C VAL A 146 27.43 -6.75 -21.23
N VAL A 147 26.68 -6.03 -20.40
CA VAL A 147 27.25 -4.91 -19.63
C VAL A 147 27.95 -5.55 -18.44
N ASP A 148 29.23 -5.87 -18.63
CA ASP A 148 30.17 -6.11 -17.55
C ASP A 148 30.76 -4.74 -17.19
N ASP A 149 30.17 -4.02 -16.22
CA ASP A 149 30.93 -3.06 -15.40
C ASP A 149 30.15 -2.66 -14.12
N ALA A 150 30.82 -2.88 -12.98
CA ALA A 150 30.39 -2.71 -11.58
C ALA A 150 29.21 -3.58 -11.09
N GLU A 151 29.52 -4.75 -10.48
CA GLU A 151 28.55 -5.54 -9.70
C GLU A 151 27.96 -4.70 -8.53
N CYS A 152 26.84 -4.02 -8.75
CA CYS A 152 26.02 -3.51 -7.66
C CYS A 152 25.59 -4.72 -6.81
N LYS A 153 26.15 -4.84 -5.60
CA LYS A 153 25.94 -5.99 -4.70
C LYS A 153 24.56 -5.92 -4.07
N LEU A 154 23.57 -6.33 -4.84
CA LEU A 154 22.17 -6.39 -4.43
C LEU A 154 21.94 -7.51 -3.41
N ARG A 155 21.17 -7.20 -2.38
CA ARG A 155 20.72 -8.15 -1.36
C ARG A 155 19.23 -8.37 -1.49
N ILE A 156 18.81 -9.58 -1.13
CA ILE A 156 17.41 -9.98 -1.15
C ILE A 156 17.10 -10.71 0.15
N SER A 157 15.96 -10.36 0.75
CA SER A 157 15.27 -11.16 1.75
C SER A 157 13.88 -11.52 1.23
N ARG A 158 13.36 -12.65 1.71
CA ARG A 158 12.13 -13.23 1.20
C ARG A 158 11.38 -13.99 2.28
N THR A 159 10.11 -13.67 2.40
CA THR A 159 9.16 -14.48 3.17
C THR A 159 8.18 -15.12 2.19
N LYS A 160 7.76 -16.36 2.46
CA LYS A 160 6.79 -17.07 1.62
C LYS A 160 5.79 -17.79 2.50
N ASN A 161 4.50 -17.57 2.23
CA ASN A 161 3.43 -18.40 2.73
C ASN A 161 2.70 -19.09 1.56
N LYS A 162 1.58 -19.75 1.85
CA LYS A 162 0.82 -20.49 0.82
C LYS A 162 0.06 -19.63 -0.18
N SER A 163 -0.15 -18.33 0.07
CA SER A 163 -0.92 -17.45 -0.82
C SER A 163 -0.22 -16.18 -1.27
N THR A 164 0.91 -15.86 -0.67
CA THR A 164 1.67 -14.64 -0.86
C THR A 164 3.14 -14.88 -0.60
N PHE A 165 3.98 -14.04 -1.16
CA PHE A 165 5.39 -13.96 -0.80
C PHE A 165 5.82 -12.50 -0.85
N SER A 166 6.83 -12.15 -0.05
CA SER A 166 7.44 -10.84 -0.07
C SER A 166 8.84 -10.93 -0.67
N ILE A 167 9.23 -9.91 -1.45
CA ILE A 167 10.60 -9.72 -1.91
C ILE A 167 11.03 -8.36 -1.41
N CYS A 168 12.12 -8.33 -0.67
CA CYS A 168 12.77 -7.10 -0.27
C CYS A 168 14.15 -7.04 -0.94
N CYS A 169 14.48 -5.90 -1.55
CA CYS A 169 15.71 -5.73 -2.31
C CYS A 169 16.32 -4.34 -2.09
N TRP A 170 17.64 -4.32 -1.89
CA TRP A 170 18.43 -3.11 -1.66
C TRP A 170 19.88 -3.32 -2.10
N LEU A 171 20.62 -2.22 -2.28
CA LEU A 171 22.05 -2.26 -2.57
C LEU A 171 22.87 -2.19 -1.28
N GLN A 172 23.99 -2.92 -1.24
CA GLN A 172 24.94 -2.88 -0.12
C GLN A 172 25.77 -1.59 -0.09
N ASP A 173 25.90 -0.85 -1.20
CA ASP A 173 26.51 0.48 -1.28
C ASP A 173 25.90 1.18 -2.51
N SER A 174 25.76 2.51 -2.47
CA SER A 174 25.23 3.24 -3.63
C SER A 174 26.18 3.16 -4.83
N CYS A 175 25.62 2.94 -6.02
CA CYS A 175 26.40 2.83 -7.25
C CYS A 175 26.63 4.20 -7.91
N SER A 176 25.58 5.00 -8.07
CA SER A 176 25.69 6.30 -8.79
C SER A 176 24.58 7.32 -8.49
N GLY A 177 23.77 7.12 -7.45
CA GLY A 177 22.65 8.00 -7.09
C GLY A 177 21.30 7.29 -7.06
N LEU A 178 20.24 8.00 -6.63
CA LEU A 178 18.93 7.40 -6.41
C LEU A 178 18.33 6.78 -7.66
N GLN A 179 18.43 7.45 -8.82
CA GLN A 179 17.82 6.98 -10.07
C GLN A 179 18.38 5.62 -10.50
N GLU A 180 19.71 5.47 -10.55
CA GLU A 180 20.36 4.22 -10.96
C GLU A 180 20.20 3.13 -9.91
N ASP A 181 20.32 3.47 -8.61
CA ASP A 181 20.10 2.53 -7.52
C ASP A 181 18.67 1.98 -7.56
N LEU A 182 17.67 2.86 -7.70
CA LEU A 182 16.26 2.50 -7.80
C LEU A 182 15.97 1.65 -9.04
N LYS A 183 16.55 2.00 -10.19
CA LYS A 183 16.43 1.23 -11.43
C LYS A 183 17.03 -0.18 -11.27
N ALA A 184 18.20 -0.30 -10.64
CA ALA A 184 18.83 -1.59 -10.38
C ALA A 184 18.00 -2.46 -9.44
N VAL A 185 17.44 -1.89 -8.37
CA VAL A 185 16.52 -2.60 -7.45
C VAL A 185 15.27 -3.08 -8.18
N LEU A 186 14.61 -2.20 -8.94
CA LEU A 186 13.37 -2.53 -9.66
C LEU A 186 13.61 -3.62 -10.73
N LEU A 187 14.70 -3.53 -11.51
CA LEU A 187 15.10 -4.57 -12.47
C LEU A 187 15.35 -5.91 -11.78
N LYS A 188 15.98 -5.89 -10.61
CA LYS A 188 16.25 -7.12 -9.85
C LYS A 188 14.96 -7.75 -9.33
N ILE A 189 14.04 -6.96 -8.81
CA ILE A 189 12.72 -7.43 -8.36
C ILE A 189 11.95 -8.01 -9.55
N GLU A 190 11.88 -7.30 -10.68
CA GLU A 190 11.22 -7.78 -11.90
C GLU A 190 11.82 -9.11 -12.38
N SER A 191 13.14 -9.23 -12.40
CA SER A 191 13.83 -10.48 -12.72
C SER A 191 13.46 -11.63 -11.77
N GLN A 192 13.33 -11.36 -10.47
CA GLN A 192 12.86 -12.36 -9.50
C GLN A 192 11.41 -12.76 -9.75
N LEU A 193 10.51 -11.79 -9.96
CA LEU A 193 9.10 -12.06 -10.25
C LEU A 193 8.97 -12.99 -11.48
N VAL A 194 9.62 -12.63 -12.59
CA VAL A 194 9.63 -13.43 -13.82
C VAL A 194 10.22 -14.82 -13.57
N GLY A 195 11.29 -14.92 -12.80
CA GLY A 195 11.91 -16.19 -12.41
C GLY A 195 10.98 -17.12 -11.62
N PHE A 196 9.97 -16.58 -10.93
CA PHE A 196 8.93 -17.34 -10.23
C PHE A 196 7.63 -17.48 -11.01
N GLY A 197 7.55 -16.95 -12.23
CA GLY A 197 6.35 -16.97 -13.06
C GLY A 197 5.30 -15.94 -12.70
N PHE A 198 5.70 -14.84 -12.06
CA PHE A 198 4.84 -13.71 -11.67
C PHE A 198 5.23 -12.42 -12.41
N GLY A 199 4.30 -11.47 -12.49
CA GLY A 199 4.52 -10.13 -13.01
C GLY A 199 4.23 -9.03 -11.99
N TRP A 200 4.38 -7.77 -12.40
CA TRP A 200 3.96 -6.63 -11.58
C TRP A 200 2.45 -6.61 -11.32
N GLU A 201 1.67 -7.22 -12.21
CA GLU A 201 0.25 -7.47 -12.05
C GLU A 201 -0.11 -8.36 -10.84
N ASP A 202 0.83 -9.10 -10.28
CA ASP A 202 0.59 -9.92 -9.07
C ASP A 202 0.98 -9.19 -7.78
N VAL A 203 1.64 -8.04 -7.89
CA VAL A 203 2.06 -7.24 -6.74
C VAL A 203 0.83 -6.58 -6.11
N LEU A 204 0.71 -6.74 -4.80
CA LEU A 204 -0.37 -6.21 -3.95
C LEU A 204 0.01 -4.85 -3.36
N TYR A 205 1.23 -4.75 -2.86
CA TYR A 205 1.69 -3.62 -2.08
C TYR A 205 3.18 -3.37 -2.26
N ILE A 206 3.60 -2.11 -2.28
CA ILE A 206 5.00 -1.68 -2.37
C ILE A 206 5.36 -0.72 -1.24
N HIS A 207 6.39 -1.05 -0.48
CA HIS A 207 7.13 -0.08 0.31
C HIS A 207 8.33 0.40 -0.50
N LEU A 208 8.35 1.70 -0.80
CA LEU A 208 9.46 2.36 -1.48
C LEU A 208 10.17 3.27 -0.47
N TYR A 209 11.40 2.93 -0.12
CA TYR A 209 12.24 3.77 0.73
C TYR A 209 13.32 4.42 -0.11
N ILE A 210 13.47 5.73 0.09
CA ILE A 210 14.50 6.57 -0.54
C ILE A 210 15.34 7.21 0.56
N ASP A 211 16.57 7.62 0.23
CA ASP A 211 17.50 8.25 1.18
C ASP A 211 17.33 9.77 1.30
N ASP A 212 16.77 10.44 0.29
CA ASP A 212 16.46 11.87 0.28
C ASP A 212 15.09 12.17 -0.35
N MET A 213 14.15 12.70 0.44
CA MET A 213 12.82 13.08 -0.01
C MET A 213 12.80 14.27 -0.98
N ASN A 214 13.88 15.05 -1.09
CA ASN A 214 14.02 16.06 -2.13
C ASN A 214 14.06 15.44 -3.54
N GLU A 215 14.47 14.19 -3.66
CA GLU A 215 14.53 13.45 -4.92
C GLU A 215 13.25 12.64 -5.20
N PHE A 216 12.16 12.89 -4.47
CA PHE A 216 10.89 12.19 -4.65
C PHE A 216 10.36 12.23 -6.09
N SER A 217 10.56 13.34 -6.81
CA SER A 217 10.17 13.45 -8.23
C SER A 217 10.96 12.47 -9.11
N VAL A 218 12.28 12.37 -8.90
CA VAL A 218 13.18 11.45 -9.62
C VAL A 218 12.80 9.99 -9.32
N ALA A 219 12.51 9.69 -8.05
CA ALA A 219 12.03 8.38 -7.64
C ALA A 219 10.72 8.01 -8.36
N ASN A 220 9.77 8.94 -8.42
CA ASN A 220 8.48 8.71 -9.08
C ASN A 220 8.64 8.55 -10.60
N GLU A 221 9.44 9.38 -11.26
CA GLU A 221 9.76 9.29 -12.70
C GLU A 221 10.44 7.98 -13.08
N THR A 222 11.28 7.44 -12.19
CA THR A 222 11.91 6.12 -12.40
C THR A 222 10.89 5.01 -12.18
N TYR A 223 10.13 5.09 -11.09
CA TYR A 223 9.13 4.09 -10.71
C TYR A 223 8.04 3.90 -11.78
N VAL A 224 7.57 4.99 -12.43
CA VAL A 224 6.52 4.91 -13.46
C VAL A 224 6.94 4.14 -14.71
N GLN A 225 8.24 3.96 -14.95
CA GLN A 225 8.76 3.18 -16.07
C GLN A 225 8.59 1.66 -15.85
N PHE A 226 8.45 1.23 -14.61
CA PHE A 226 8.30 -0.18 -14.24
C PHE A 226 6.85 -0.55 -13.96
N ILE A 227 6.11 0.32 -13.28
CA ILE A 227 4.72 0.07 -12.90
C ILE A 227 3.81 0.81 -13.89
N THR A 228 3.55 0.18 -15.02
CA THR A 228 2.71 0.72 -16.08
C THR A 228 1.36 0.02 -16.13
N GLN A 229 0.38 0.63 -16.78
CA GLN A 229 -0.91 -0.01 -17.03
C GLN A 229 -0.77 -1.31 -17.84
N GLU A 230 0.15 -1.35 -18.80
CA GLU A 230 0.45 -2.55 -19.60
C GLU A 230 0.93 -3.72 -18.73
N LYS A 231 1.80 -3.44 -17.76
CA LYS A 231 2.34 -4.44 -16.83
C LYS A 231 1.39 -4.76 -15.66
N CYS A 232 0.34 -3.96 -15.47
CA CYS A 232 -0.62 -4.07 -14.37
C CYS A 232 -2.08 -3.89 -14.87
N PRO A 233 -2.58 -4.73 -15.79
CA PRO A 233 -3.90 -4.55 -16.40
C PRO A 233 -5.07 -4.64 -15.40
N PHE A 234 -4.86 -5.33 -14.27
CA PHE A 234 -5.84 -5.48 -13.20
C PHE A 234 -5.70 -4.45 -12.06
N GLY A 235 -4.91 -3.39 -12.29
CA GLY A 235 -4.66 -2.33 -11.33
C GLY A 235 -3.25 -2.38 -10.73
N VAL A 236 -2.69 -1.19 -10.53
CA VAL A 236 -1.38 -0.97 -9.92
C VAL A 236 -1.42 -1.24 -8.41
N PRO A 237 -0.31 -1.69 -7.80
CA PRO A 237 -0.26 -1.97 -6.36
C PRO A 237 -0.44 -0.70 -5.52
N SER A 238 -0.91 -0.88 -4.30
CA SER A 238 -0.88 0.18 -3.29
C SER A 238 0.55 0.45 -2.81
N ARG A 239 0.85 1.69 -2.39
CA ARG A 239 2.24 2.11 -2.13
C ARG A 239 2.36 3.07 -0.94
N SER A 240 3.44 2.96 -0.18
CA SER A 240 3.91 4.01 0.74
C SER A 240 5.36 4.35 0.40
N THR A 241 5.67 5.65 0.42
CA THR A 241 7.01 6.16 0.13
C THR A 241 7.47 7.07 1.25
N ILE A 242 8.56 6.70 1.93
CA ILE A 242 9.10 7.44 3.07
C ILE A 242 10.62 7.56 2.94
N GLU A 243 11.20 8.60 3.54
CA GLU A 243 12.66 8.73 3.64
C GLU A 243 13.16 7.79 4.72
N LEU A 244 14.32 7.15 4.52
CA LEU A 244 15.03 6.41 5.55
C LEU A 244 16.51 6.81 5.56
N PRO A 245 17.20 6.73 6.71
CA PRO A 245 18.64 6.99 6.82
C PRO A 245 19.51 5.88 6.20
N LEU A 246 19.26 5.52 4.93
CA LEU A 246 19.86 4.37 4.24
C LEU A 246 21.38 4.48 4.13
N LEU A 247 21.88 5.63 3.65
CA LEU A 247 23.33 5.84 3.49
C LEU A 247 24.10 5.77 4.82
N GLN A 248 23.47 6.13 5.95
CA GLN A 248 24.11 6.12 7.27
C GLN A 248 24.48 4.71 7.75
N VAL A 249 23.77 3.69 7.25
CA VAL A 249 24.00 2.27 7.59
C VAL A 249 24.68 1.49 6.47
N GLY A 250 25.18 2.18 5.44
CA GLY A 250 25.80 1.55 4.27
C GLY A 250 24.80 0.75 3.46
N LEU A 251 23.65 1.34 3.15
CA LEU A 251 22.75 0.86 2.10
C LEU A 251 22.77 1.87 0.94
N GLY A 252 22.43 1.44 -0.27
CA GLY A 252 22.24 2.35 -1.40
C GLY A 252 21.05 3.29 -1.20
N SER A 253 20.87 4.23 -2.14
CA SER A 253 19.86 5.28 -2.07
C SER A 253 18.41 4.78 -2.22
N ALA A 254 18.22 3.53 -2.67
CA ALA A 254 16.91 2.90 -2.82
C ALA A 254 16.82 1.55 -2.10
N TYR A 255 15.70 1.34 -1.43
CA TYR A 255 15.31 0.07 -0.80
C TYR A 255 13.83 -0.18 -1.07
N ILE A 256 13.49 -1.34 -1.62
CA ILE A 256 12.10 -1.69 -1.95
C ILE A 256 11.71 -3.00 -1.30
N GLU A 257 10.51 -3.03 -0.73
CA GLU A 257 9.81 -4.25 -0.39
C GLU A 257 8.50 -4.36 -1.19
N VAL A 258 8.28 -5.51 -1.83
CA VAL A 258 7.04 -5.84 -2.53
C VAL A 258 6.36 -7.04 -1.87
N LEU A 259 5.04 -6.96 -1.73
CA LEU A 259 4.18 -8.09 -1.35
C LEU A 259 3.45 -8.57 -2.61
N VAL A 260 3.53 -9.87 -2.89
CA VAL A 260 3.05 -10.48 -4.13
C VAL A 260 2.03 -11.56 -3.80
N ALA A 261 0.91 -11.58 -4.51
CA ALA A 261 -0.04 -12.67 -4.47
C ALA A 261 0.43 -13.83 -5.35
N ASN A 262 0.06 -15.05 -4.99
CA ASN A 262 0.30 -16.21 -5.85
C ASN A 262 -0.93 -16.62 -6.67
N ASP A 263 -1.93 -15.74 -6.72
CA ASP A 263 -3.18 -15.88 -7.47
C ASP A 263 -3.60 -14.51 -8.03
N HIS A 264 -4.60 -14.51 -8.91
CA HIS A 264 -5.12 -13.28 -9.53
C HIS A 264 -6.41 -12.76 -8.86
N SER A 265 -6.57 -12.99 -7.55
CA SER A 265 -7.77 -12.57 -6.80
C SER A 265 -7.69 -11.13 -6.27
N LYS A 266 -6.61 -10.40 -6.57
CA LYS A 266 -6.43 -9.03 -6.10
C LYS A 266 -7.49 -8.09 -6.67
N ARG A 267 -7.98 -7.18 -5.84
CA ARG A 267 -8.90 -6.10 -6.21
C ARG A 267 -8.29 -4.77 -5.82
N VAL A 268 -8.38 -3.79 -6.71
CA VAL A 268 -7.68 -2.51 -6.56
C VAL A 268 -8.68 -1.36 -6.52
N LEU A 269 -8.50 -0.45 -5.57
CA LEU A 269 -9.16 0.85 -5.54
C LEU A 269 -8.16 1.91 -6.02
N HIS A 270 -8.36 2.43 -7.23
CA HIS A 270 -7.47 3.42 -7.82
C HIS A 270 -8.26 4.70 -8.12
N VAL A 271 -7.98 5.76 -7.37
CA VAL A 271 -8.63 7.07 -7.53
C VAL A 271 -7.71 7.95 -8.34
N GLN A 272 -8.08 8.27 -9.58
CA GLN A 272 -7.23 9.08 -10.48
C GLN A 272 -7.74 10.51 -10.70
N SER A 273 -8.99 10.78 -10.30
CA SER A 273 -9.61 12.09 -10.42
C SER A 273 -9.70 12.78 -9.07
N ILE A 274 -9.62 14.11 -9.07
CA ILE A 274 -9.98 14.93 -7.90
C ILE A 274 -11.40 14.58 -7.46
N SER A 275 -11.60 14.37 -6.16
CA SER A 275 -12.88 13.93 -5.59
C SER A 275 -13.11 14.57 -4.23
N CYS A 276 -14.33 14.48 -3.69
CA CYS A 276 -14.64 14.94 -2.33
C CYS A 276 -14.45 13.84 -1.26
N TRP A 277 -14.05 12.63 -1.64
CA TRP A 277 -14.10 11.46 -0.76
C TRP A 277 -12.74 10.76 -0.59
N ALA A 278 -11.82 10.91 -1.54
CA ALA A 278 -10.44 10.42 -1.42
C ALA A 278 -9.46 11.26 -2.25
N PRO A 279 -8.21 11.47 -1.77
CA PRO A 279 -7.16 12.09 -2.56
C PRO A 279 -6.88 11.31 -3.84
N SER A 280 -6.52 12.02 -4.91
CA SER A 280 -6.13 11.40 -6.18
C SER A 280 -4.71 10.84 -6.14
N CYS A 281 -4.52 9.62 -6.65
CA CYS A 281 -3.22 9.00 -6.87
C CYS A 281 -2.56 9.62 -8.12
N ILE A 282 -1.65 10.58 -7.91
CA ILE A 282 -0.93 11.26 -9.00
C ILE A 282 0.08 10.33 -9.71
N GLY A 283 0.64 9.35 -8.99
CA GLY A 283 1.58 8.36 -9.54
C GLY A 283 0.92 6.99 -9.73
N PRO A 284 1.62 6.02 -10.35
CA PRO A 284 1.10 4.68 -10.65
C PRO A 284 1.12 3.79 -9.39
N TYR A 285 0.30 4.20 -8.43
CA TYR A 285 -0.05 3.45 -7.25
C TYR A 285 -1.55 3.55 -7.04
N SER A 286 -2.11 2.61 -6.31
CA SER A 286 -3.52 2.62 -5.95
C SER A 286 -3.72 3.02 -4.50
N GLN A 287 -4.91 3.51 -4.19
CA GLN A 287 -5.28 3.91 -2.84
C GLN A 287 -5.30 2.70 -1.90
N ALA A 288 -5.80 1.56 -2.40
CA ALA A 288 -5.82 0.32 -1.66
C ALA A 288 -5.84 -0.91 -2.58
N THR A 289 -5.28 -2.01 -2.09
CA THR A 289 -5.34 -3.32 -2.72
C THR A 289 -5.87 -4.36 -1.73
N LEU A 290 -6.98 -5.01 -2.08
CA LEU A 290 -7.60 -6.10 -1.33
C LEU A 290 -7.16 -7.43 -1.93
N HIS A 291 -6.61 -8.32 -1.10
CA HIS A 291 -6.35 -9.71 -1.45
C HIS A 291 -6.92 -10.60 -0.36
N LYS A 292 -7.79 -11.54 -0.75
CA LYS A 292 -8.59 -12.34 0.19
C LYS A 292 -9.36 -11.43 1.17
N ASN A 293 -8.94 -11.42 2.44
CA ASN A 293 -9.55 -10.64 3.51
C ASN A 293 -8.64 -9.54 4.05
N ILE A 294 -7.52 -9.25 3.40
CA ILE A 294 -6.57 -8.23 3.87
C ILE A 294 -6.55 -7.08 2.86
N LEU A 295 -6.91 -5.89 3.35
CA LEU A 295 -6.83 -4.64 2.61
C LEU A 295 -5.53 -3.93 2.97
N HIS A 296 -4.61 -3.85 2.02
CA HIS A 296 -3.41 -3.04 2.10
C HIS A 296 -3.71 -1.65 1.57
N MET A 297 -3.58 -0.62 2.41
CA MET A 297 -3.76 0.76 1.96
C MET A 297 -2.43 1.46 1.72
N ALA A 298 -2.42 2.36 0.74
CA ALA A 298 -1.30 3.26 0.50
C ALA A 298 -1.04 4.17 1.70
N GLY A 299 0.13 4.80 1.71
CA GLY A 299 0.46 5.87 2.66
C GLY A 299 -0.56 7.01 2.58
N GLN A 300 -1.24 7.28 3.69
CA GLN A 300 -2.26 8.32 3.80
C GLN A 300 -1.67 9.57 4.43
N LEU A 301 -1.54 10.62 3.64
CA LEU A 301 -1.21 11.96 4.10
C LEU A 301 -2.48 12.73 4.45
N GLY A 302 -2.34 13.77 5.27
CA GLY A 302 -3.43 14.70 5.62
C GLY A 302 -3.79 15.66 4.48
N LEU A 303 -4.05 15.14 3.28
CA LEU A 303 -4.46 15.93 2.11
C LEU A 303 -5.97 16.16 2.12
N ASP A 304 -6.41 17.37 1.81
CA ASP A 304 -7.80 17.62 1.44
C ASP A 304 -8.08 17.01 0.05
N PRO A 305 -9.04 16.07 -0.09
CA PRO A 305 -9.30 15.37 -1.35
C PRO A 305 -9.63 16.27 -2.54
N ALA A 306 -10.34 17.37 -2.29
CA ALA A 306 -10.86 18.24 -3.34
C ALA A 306 -9.78 19.21 -3.88
N THR A 307 -8.82 19.58 -3.03
CA THR A 307 -7.77 20.56 -3.37
C THR A 307 -6.40 19.92 -3.56
N MET A 308 -6.18 18.70 -3.04
CA MET A 308 -4.88 18.02 -3.00
C MET A 308 -3.81 18.81 -2.22
N ILE A 309 -4.23 19.69 -1.31
CA ILE A 309 -3.35 20.50 -0.45
C ILE A 309 -3.30 19.84 0.93
N LEU A 310 -2.11 19.80 1.54
CA LEU A 310 -1.94 19.33 2.91
C LEU A 310 -2.70 20.25 3.88
N CYS A 311 -3.41 19.69 4.84
CA CYS A 311 -4.12 20.46 5.84
C CYS A 311 -3.17 21.41 6.58
N ASN A 312 -3.54 22.69 6.63
CA ASN A 312 -2.80 23.67 7.43
C ASN A 312 -3.21 23.49 8.90
N GLY A 313 -2.25 23.26 9.80
CA GLY A 313 -2.56 23.09 11.22
C GLY A 313 -1.44 22.44 12.01
N GLU A 314 -1.79 21.93 13.18
CA GLU A 314 -0.90 21.12 14.01
C GLU A 314 -0.85 19.68 13.46
N PRO A 315 0.17 18.86 13.80
CA PRO A 315 0.23 17.46 13.38
C PRO A 315 -1.03 16.65 13.69
N SER A 316 -1.80 17.01 14.71
CA SER A 316 -3.09 16.37 15.00
C SER A 316 -4.13 16.54 13.89
N ASP A 317 -4.13 17.68 13.20
CA ASP A 317 -5.08 17.97 12.12
C ASP A 317 -4.72 17.15 10.87
N GLU A 318 -3.42 17.03 10.56
CA GLU A 318 -2.93 16.12 9.52
C GLU A 318 -3.28 14.65 9.84
N LEU A 319 -3.20 14.24 11.11
CA LEU A 319 -3.57 12.89 11.55
C LEU A 319 -5.05 12.63 11.33
N GLU A 320 -5.90 13.56 11.78
CA GLU A 320 -7.34 13.43 11.61
C GLU A 320 -7.71 13.36 10.13
N GLN A 321 -7.09 14.19 9.28
CA GLN A 321 -7.33 14.14 7.85
C GLN A 321 -6.80 12.86 7.20
N ALA A 322 -5.60 12.38 7.56
CA ALA A 322 -5.04 11.13 7.05
C ALA A 322 -5.95 9.93 7.40
N LEU A 323 -6.53 9.93 8.60
CA LEU A 323 -7.47 8.90 9.04
C LEU A 323 -8.83 9.02 8.32
N LYS A 324 -9.31 10.23 8.01
CA LYS A 324 -10.47 10.43 7.12
C LYS A 324 -10.19 9.95 5.70
N ASN A 325 -9.01 10.21 5.16
CA ASN A 325 -8.61 9.73 3.83
C ASN A 325 -8.47 8.20 3.78
N SER A 326 -8.20 7.59 4.94
CA SER A 326 -8.19 6.15 5.13
C SER A 326 -9.61 5.53 5.17
N ASP A 327 -10.65 6.36 5.26
CA ASP A 327 -12.07 6.11 5.57
C ASP A 327 -12.51 4.66 5.88
N ALA A 328 -11.84 4.05 6.87
CA ALA A 328 -12.42 3.13 7.84
C ALA A 328 -13.28 3.93 8.85
N ARG A 329 -14.15 4.79 8.31
CA ARG A 329 -14.76 5.96 8.96
C ARG A 329 -15.50 5.67 10.26
N ARG A 330 -16.03 4.46 10.41
CA ARG A 330 -16.90 4.13 11.55
C ARG A 330 -16.14 3.49 12.71
N GLU A 331 -15.24 2.55 12.46
CA GLU A 331 -14.53 1.84 13.53
C GLU A 331 -13.28 2.58 14.02
N ILE A 332 -12.53 3.23 13.12
CA ILE A 332 -11.32 3.97 13.50
C ILE A 332 -11.68 5.28 14.20
N GLN A 333 -12.71 6.00 13.73
CA GLN A 333 -13.13 7.27 14.37
C GLN A 333 -13.72 7.04 15.77
N GLU A 334 -14.57 6.03 15.97
CA GLU A 334 -15.12 5.73 17.30
C GLU A 334 -14.02 5.34 18.31
N LYS A 335 -13.01 4.59 17.88
CA LYS A 335 -11.86 4.22 18.73
C LYS A 335 -10.85 5.34 18.91
N LEU A 336 -10.60 6.15 17.88
CA LEU A 336 -9.73 7.33 17.98
C LEU A 336 -10.37 8.42 18.86
N ASP A 337 -11.67 8.65 18.76
CA ASP A 337 -12.41 9.56 19.64
C ASP A 337 -12.40 9.07 21.10
N SER A 338 -12.50 7.75 21.30
CA SER A 338 -12.26 7.13 22.59
C SER A 338 -10.81 7.39 23.05
N TYR A 339 -9.81 7.18 22.20
CA TYR A 339 -8.39 7.31 22.56
C TYR A 339 -7.97 8.76 22.83
N LEU A 340 -8.44 9.72 22.03
CA LEU A 340 -8.24 11.16 22.23
C LEU A 340 -8.97 11.66 23.48
N LYS A 341 -10.13 11.07 23.83
CA LYS A 341 -10.78 11.28 25.13
C LYS A 341 -9.97 10.68 26.29
N HIS A 342 -9.39 9.49 26.13
CA HIS A 342 -8.53 8.87 27.15
C HIS A 342 -7.22 9.65 27.35
N MET A 343 -6.66 10.27 26.31
CA MET A 343 -5.52 11.19 26.44
C MET A 343 -5.85 12.46 27.26
N ARG A 344 -7.11 12.88 27.30
CA ARG A 344 -7.59 14.04 28.09
C ARG A 344 -8.09 13.67 29.49
N LEU A 345 -8.32 12.38 29.78
CA LEU A 345 -8.93 11.90 31.01
C LEU A 345 -8.18 10.68 31.55
N PHE A 346 -6.98 10.92 32.10
CA PHE A 346 -6.46 10.05 33.16
C PHE A 346 -7.23 10.34 34.46
N ASP A 347 -8.43 9.79 34.60
CA ASP A 347 -8.89 9.13 35.84
C ASP A 347 -10.29 8.48 35.69
N LEU A 348 -10.45 7.34 36.37
CA LEU A 348 -11.68 6.58 36.64
C LEU A 348 -12.35 5.68 35.56
N LYS A 349 -12.13 4.38 35.83
CA LYS A 349 -13.08 3.25 35.91
C LYS A 349 -13.63 2.59 34.63
N GLY A 350 -13.21 1.33 34.51
CA GLY A 350 -13.63 0.31 33.54
C GLY A 350 -15.12 -0.04 33.50
N GLY A 351 -15.52 -0.49 32.30
CA GLY A 351 -16.80 -1.10 31.94
C GLY A 351 -16.63 -1.94 30.67
N ARG A 352 -17.37 -3.06 30.57
CA ARG A 352 -17.10 -4.23 29.72
C ARG A 352 -17.56 -4.08 28.25
N MET A 353 -16.81 -4.75 27.37
CA MET A 353 -16.69 -4.65 25.90
C MET A 353 -17.80 -5.30 25.04
N SER A 354 -17.99 -4.73 23.85
CA SER A 354 -18.38 -5.43 22.60
C SER A 354 -17.11 -6.07 21.99
N GLU A 355 -17.18 -7.23 21.35
CA GLU A 355 -16.05 -7.95 20.72
C GLU A 355 -15.49 -7.21 19.49
N THR A 356 -14.98 -6.00 19.67
CA THR A 356 -14.16 -5.30 18.69
C THR A 356 -12.70 -5.67 18.93
N LEU A 357 -12.01 -6.22 17.93
CA LEU A 357 -10.56 -6.40 17.98
C LEU A 357 -9.89 -5.05 18.24
N ASP A 358 -8.94 -5.01 19.16
CA ASP A 358 -8.21 -3.77 19.44
C ASP A 358 -7.18 -3.51 18.35
N PRO A 359 -7.18 -2.31 17.73
CA PRO A 359 -6.15 -1.95 16.78
C PRO A 359 -4.80 -1.92 17.50
N ILE A 360 -3.78 -2.38 16.80
CA ILE A 360 -2.39 -2.28 17.26
C ILE A 360 -1.71 -1.15 16.49
N PHE A 361 -0.78 -0.47 17.14
CA PHE A 361 -0.13 0.71 16.57
C PHE A 361 1.38 0.56 16.59
N LEU A 362 1.99 0.79 15.43
CA LEU A 362 3.42 0.92 15.27
C LEU A 362 3.71 2.36 14.87
N TYR A 363 4.59 3.00 15.62
CA TYR A 363 5.10 4.33 15.31
C TYR A 363 6.52 4.20 14.81
N VAL A 364 6.82 4.87 13.70
CA VAL A 364 8.15 4.88 13.09
C VAL A 364 8.55 6.33 12.86
N LEU A 365 9.69 6.73 13.42
CA LEU A 365 10.28 8.03 13.19
C LEU A 365 11.21 7.96 11.98
N VAL A 366 10.90 8.80 11.00
CA VAL A 366 11.60 8.90 9.72
C VAL A 366 12.14 10.32 9.52
N PRO A 367 13.18 10.52 8.69
CA PRO A 367 13.72 11.86 8.44
C PRO A 367 12.70 12.82 7.79
N ASP A 368 11.95 12.34 6.81
CA ASP A 368 10.99 13.15 6.06
C ASP A 368 9.93 12.30 5.35
N LEU A 369 8.85 12.97 4.94
CA LEU A 369 7.69 12.40 4.25
C LEU A 369 7.37 13.18 2.98
N PRO A 370 6.64 12.58 2.01
CA PRO A 370 6.23 13.30 0.81
C PRO A 370 5.45 14.56 1.16
N LYS A 371 5.61 15.61 0.34
CA LYS A 371 5.03 16.95 0.58
C LYS A 371 5.47 17.63 1.89
N ARG A 372 6.53 17.13 2.55
CA ARG A 372 6.98 17.60 3.87
C ARG A 372 5.88 17.47 4.93
N ALA A 373 5.04 16.45 4.80
CA ALA A 373 3.99 16.17 5.77
C ALA A 373 4.57 15.85 7.15
N SER A 374 3.85 16.19 8.20
CA SER A 374 4.25 15.93 9.58
C SER A 374 4.10 14.45 9.94
N LEU A 375 3.17 13.75 9.26
CA LEU A 375 2.92 12.32 9.45
C LEU A 375 2.28 11.67 8.21
N GLU A 376 2.44 10.35 8.14
CA GLU A 376 1.74 9.48 7.19
C GLU A 376 1.13 8.30 7.97
N VAL A 377 -0.11 7.95 7.66
CA VAL A 377 -0.78 6.77 8.22
C VAL A 377 -0.84 5.66 7.18
N LYS A 378 -0.41 4.45 7.52
CA LYS A 378 -0.49 3.27 6.65
C LYS A 378 -1.32 2.16 7.30
N PRO A 379 -2.65 2.12 7.07
CA PRO A 379 -3.48 1.08 7.64
C PRO A 379 -3.39 -0.25 6.87
N ILE A 380 -3.45 -1.35 7.61
CA ILE A 380 -3.74 -2.69 7.09
C ILE A 380 -5.01 -3.15 7.77
N LEU A 381 -6.05 -3.44 7.00
CA LEU A 381 -7.36 -3.79 7.53
C LEU A 381 -7.70 -5.24 7.21
N PHE A 382 -8.40 -5.89 8.13
CA PHE A 382 -9.03 -7.18 7.87
C PHE A 382 -10.50 -6.99 7.54
N VAL A 383 -10.93 -7.52 6.40
CA VAL A 383 -12.29 -7.45 5.90
C VAL A 383 -12.95 -8.82 6.08
N ALA A 384 -13.88 -8.92 7.02
CA ALA A 384 -14.69 -10.14 7.19
C ALA A 384 -15.60 -10.37 5.97
N GLU A 385 -15.80 -11.63 5.58
CA GLU A 385 -16.80 -11.97 4.56
C GLU A 385 -18.20 -11.92 5.17
N ASP A 386 -19.18 -11.37 4.44
CA ASP A 386 -20.59 -11.27 4.85
C ASP A 386 -21.33 -12.62 4.89
N THR A 387 -20.63 -13.74 4.75
CA THR A 387 -21.20 -15.08 4.83
C THR A 387 -21.39 -15.49 6.29
N GLU A 388 -22.67 -15.58 6.67
CA GLU A 388 -23.25 -16.11 7.91
C GLU A 388 -22.26 -16.56 8.98
N ALA A 389 -22.39 -15.90 10.14
CA ALA A 389 -21.86 -16.33 11.42
C ALA A 389 -22.25 -17.79 11.74
N THR A 390 -21.50 -18.74 11.19
CA THR A 390 -21.31 -20.03 11.82
C THR A 390 -20.25 -19.80 12.89
N THR A 391 -20.73 -19.33 14.05
CA THR A 391 -20.06 -19.51 15.32
C THR A 391 -19.85 -21.01 15.53
N LYS A 392 -18.78 -21.55 14.93
CA LYS A 392 -18.15 -22.74 15.48
C LYS A 392 -17.71 -22.30 16.87
N THR A 393 -18.44 -22.79 17.88
CA THR A 393 -18.00 -22.81 19.26
C THR A 393 -16.51 -23.09 19.27
N ALA A 394 -15.74 -22.16 19.84
CA ALA A 394 -14.34 -22.39 20.12
C ALA A 394 -14.26 -23.69 20.93
N GLU A 395 -13.91 -24.80 20.27
CA GLU A 395 -13.34 -25.93 20.99
C GLU A 395 -12.13 -25.33 21.71
N GLU A 396 -12.13 -25.39 23.03
CA GLU A 396 -10.97 -25.08 23.84
C GLU A 396 -9.82 -25.92 23.28
N VAL A 397 -8.99 -25.30 22.44
CA VAL A 397 -7.73 -25.88 22.00
C VAL A 397 -6.93 -25.95 23.29
N SER A 398 -6.90 -27.14 23.88
CA SER A 398 -6.10 -27.47 25.04
C SER A 398 -4.73 -26.84 24.84
N CYS A 399 -4.33 -25.96 25.77
CA CYS A 399 -3.07 -25.22 25.72
C CYS A 399 -1.95 -26.16 25.25
N ILE A 400 -1.53 -26.01 23.99
CA ILE A 400 -0.31 -26.66 23.52
C ILE A 400 0.76 -26.11 24.45
N LYS A 401 1.37 -26.99 25.25
CA LYS A 401 2.37 -26.60 26.25
C LYS A 401 3.35 -25.62 25.60
N ALA A 402 3.47 -24.43 26.19
CA ALA A 402 4.45 -23.44 25.78
C ALA A 402 5.82 -24.14 25.61
N PRO A 403 6.56 -23.83 24.53
CA PRO A 403 7.77 -24.55 24.20
C PRO A 403 8.77 -24.53 25.36
N ARG A 404 9.52 -25.62 25.51
CA ARG A 404 10.71 -25.65 26.38
C ARG A 404 11.74 -24.68 25.80
N SER A 405 11.77 -23.52 26.44
CA SER A 405 12.72 -22.41 26.41
C SER A 405 13.90 -22.48 25.43
N CYS A 406 13.99 -21.47 24.54
CA CYS A 406 15.27 -20.99 23.98
C CYS A 406 16.14 -20.34 25.08
N GLY A 407 16.26 -20.98 26.25
CA GLY A 407 16.95 -20.46 27.43
C GLY A 407 16.19 -19.42 28.27
N PHE A 408 14.95 -19.07 27.93
CA PHE A 408 14.13 -18.10 28.70
C PHE A 408 12.91 -18.74 29.38
N GLU A 409 12.70 -18.46 30.66
CA GLU A 409 11.46 -18.78 31.38
C GLU A 409 10.45 -17.64 31.25
N HIS A 410 9.15 -17.94 31.26
CA HIS A 410 8.13 -16.91 31.13
C HIS A 410 8.08 -16.01 32.38
N ALA A 411 8.21 -14.70 32.17
CA ALA A 411 7.97 -13.69 33.20
C ALA A 411 6.81 -12.78 32.79
N GLY A 412 6.07 -12.24 33.76
CA GLY A 412 4.87 -11.43 33.52
C GLY A 412 5.11 -10.11 32.76
N TRP A 413 6.36 -9.63 32.71
CA TRP A 413 6.71 -8.45 31.91
C TRP A 413 6.88 -8.76 30.42
N HIS A 414 6.97 -10.04 30.01
CA HIS A 414 7.10 -10.41 28.59
C HIS A 414 5.91 -9.93 27.76
N ASP A 415 4.71 -9.98 28.34
CA ASP A 415 3.49 -9.56 27.66
C ASP A 415 3.44 -8.04 27.48
N LEU A 416 4.21 -7.27 28.27
CA LEU A 416 4.35 -5.81 28.11
C LEU A 416 5.20 -5.44 26.89
N CYS A 417 5.97 -6.38 26.33
CA CYS A 417 6.74 -6.16 25.11
C CYS A 417 5.87 -6.30 23.84
N ILE A 418 4.63 -6.78 23.95
CA ILE A 418 3.84 -7.25 22.80
C ILE A 418 2.49 -6.54 22.71
N GLN A 419 2.20 -5.99 21.54
CA GLN A 419 0.83 -5.76 21.07
C GLN A 419 0.48 -6.85 20.05
N LYS A 420 -0.71 -7.44 20.14
CA LYS A 420 -1.17 -8.43 19.17
C LYS A 420 -2.64 -8.24 18.82
N CYS A 421 -2.95 -8.44 17.54
CA CYS A 421 -4.31 -8.55 17.03
C CYS A 421 -4.45 -9.92 16.35
N VAL A 422 -5.38 -10.74 16.82
CA VAL A 422 -5.55 -12.12 16.36
C VAL A 422 -7.00 -12.36 15.98
N VAL A 423 -7.22 -12.79 14.74
CA VAL A 423 -8.49 -13.35 14.29
C VAL A 423 -8.28 -14.85 14.19
N CYS A 424 -8.90 -15.60 15.11
CA CYS A 424 -8.67 -17.04 15.27
C CYS A 424 -8.76 -17.78 13.94
N GLY A 425 -7.69 -18.50 13.61
CA GLY A 425 -7.62 -19.32 12.39
C GLY A 425 -7.48 -18.54 11.07
N LYS A 426 -7.40 -17.20 11.10
CA LYS A 426 -7.33 -16.38 9.89
C LYS A 426 -6.06 -15.52 9.82
N ILE A 427 -5.81 -14.69 10.82
CA ILE A 427 -4.67 -13.75 10.84
C ILE A 427 -4.12 -13.57 12.26
N CYS A 428 -2.82 -13.34 12.34
CA CYS A 428 -2.11 -12.95 13.55
C CYS A 428 -1.16 -11.80 13.20
N SER A 429 -1.38 -10.64 13.83
CA SER A 429 -0.51 -9.48 13.71
C SER A 429 0.14 -9.21 15.06
N ILE A 430 1.45 -9.00 15.07
CA ILE A 430 2.24 -8.82 16.28
C ILE A 430 3.14 -7.60 16.10
N ILE A 431 3.12 -6.69 17.08
CA ILE A 431 4.16 -5.68 17.26
C ILE A 431 4.89 -6.01 18.54
N LEU A 432 6.17 -6.32 18.43
CA LEU A 432 7.05 -6.56 19.56
C LEU A 432 8.00 -5.37 19.68
N SER A 433 8.07 -4.75 20.85
CA SER A 433 9.04 -3.69 21.10
C SER A 433 9.83 -3.94 22.39
N ILE A 434 11.13 -3.65 22.35
CA ILE A 434 12.05 -3.80 23.48
C ILE A 434 12.64 -2.45 23.88
N THR A 435 12.26 -1.97 25.06
CA THR A 435 12.81 -0.74 25.65
C THR A 435 14.19 -0.99 26.26
N SER A 436 14.93 0.08 26.57
CA SER A 436 16.22 0.00 27.30
C SER A 436 16.12 -0.70 28.66
N GLU A 437 15.03 -0.46 29.40
CA GLU A 437 14.78 -1.14 30.67
C GLU A 437 14.56 -2.66 30.48
N GLN A 438 13.81 -3.04 29.45
CA GLN A 438 13.55 -4.45 29.13
C GLN A 438 14.82 -5.14 28.62
N ALA A 439 15.62 -4.47 27.80
CA ALA A 439 16.92 -4.99 27.37
C ALA A 439 17.87 -5.27 28.55
N ALA A 440 17.93 -4.37 29.54
CA ALA A 440 18.70 -4.59 30.75
C ALA A 440 18.24 -5.83 31.53
N LYS A 441 16.91 -6.05 31.63
CA LYS A 441 16.33 -7.25 32.27
C LYS A 441 16.72 -8.52 31.53
N ILE A 442 16.63 -8.53 30.20
CA ILE A 442 16.99 -9.69 29.35
C ILE A 442 18.45 -10.10 29.56
N CYS A 443 19.33 -9.12 29.77
CA CYS A 443 20.77 -9.29 29.85
C CYS A 443 21.32 -9.42 31.28
N SER A 444 20.45 -9.43 32.29
CA SER A 444 20.86 -9.41 33.71
C SER A 444 21.64 -10.66 34.15
N ASP A 445 21.46 -11.83 33.53
CA ASP A 445 22.21 -13.06 33.88
C ASP A 445 23.65 -13.10 33.34
N SER A 446 24.04 -12.20 32.44
CA SER A 446 25.37 -12.17 31.80
C SER A 446 26.31 -11.08 32.36
N LEU A 447 25.94 -10.44 33.47
CA LEU A 447 26.69 -9.32 34.04
C LEU A 447 28.02 -9.78 34.69
N SER A 448 29.15 -9.60 33.99
CA SER A 448 30.45 -9.37 34.63
C SER A 448 30.55 -7.89 35.03
N ALA A 449 31.05 -7.63 36.24
CA ALA A 449 30.97 -6.37 36.99
C ALA A 449 31.79 -5.17 36.46
N ASP A 450 31.82 -4.91 35.15
CA ASP A 450 32.40 -3.68 34.60
C ASP A 450 31.32 -2.73 34.09
N GLN A 451 30.88 -1.86 34.99
CA GLN A 451 30.04 -0.72 34.67
C GLN A 451 30.86 0.34 33.90
N ASN A 452 30.47 0.59 32.66
CA ASN A 452 30.61 1.90 32.05
C ASN A 452 29.26 2.29 31.47
N ASN A 453 28.86 3.53 31.77
CA ASN A 453 27.53 4.15 31.64
C ASN A 453 27.11 4.43 30.19
N ASP A 454 27.48 3.57 29.24
CA ASP A 454 27.21 3.74 27.81
C ASP A 454 26.24 2.65 27.34
N ASP A 455 24.93 2.94 27.44
CA ASP A 455 23.84 2.05 27.06
C ASP A 455 24.02 1.49 25.64
N LYS A 456 24.60 2.28 24.72
CA LYS A 456 24.85 1.85 23.33
C LYS A 456 25.87 0.71 23.25
N LYS A 457 26.95 0.80 24.03
CA LYS A 457 28.00 -0.22 24.07
C LYS A 457 27.48 -1.51 24.73
N PHE A 458 26.64 -1.36 25.76
CA PHE A 458 25.97 -2.47 26.42
C PHE A 458 25.02 -3.21 25.46
N ILE A 459 24.15 -2.47 24.76
CA ILE A 459 23.23 -3.03 23.78
C ILE A 459 24.01 -3.75 22.70
N LYS A 460 25.02 -3.11 22.11
CA LYS A 460 25.87 -3.70 21.05
C LYS A 460 26.51 -5.03 21.46
N ALA A 461 26.92 -5.17 22.72
CA ALA A 461 27.48 -6.41 23.25
C ALA A 461 26.44 -7.53 23.46
N HIS A 462 25.16 -7.17 23.67
CA HIS A 462 24.11 -8.12 24.03
C HIS A 462 22.98 -8.27 23.01
N VAL A 463 23.02 -7.58 21.85
CA VAL A 463 22.00 -7.69 20.79
C VAL A 463 21.72 -9.14 20.42
N GLY A 464 22.72 -10.02 20.39
CA GLY A 464 22.53 -11.44 20.10
C GLY A 464 21.67 -12.20 21.13
N ARG A 465 21.67 -11.80 22.41
CA ARG A 465 20.78 -12.37 23.44
C ARG A 465 19.38 -11.76 23.33
N ILE A 466 19.30 -10.47 23.04
CA ILE A 466 18.03 -9.76 22.81
C ILE A 466 17.34 -10.33 21.56
N SER A 467 18.06 -10.60 20.47
CA SER A 467 17.49 -11.18 19.24
C SER A 467 16.91 -12.57 19.49
N LYS A 468 17.59 -13.43 20.25
CA LYS A 468 17.07 -14.73 20.70
C LYS A 468 15.79 -14.58 21.52
N PHE A 469 15.76 -13.62 22.43
CA PHE A 469 14.57 -13.33 23.25
C PHE A 469 13.39 -12.88 22.38
N CYS A 470 13.61 -11.98 21.43
CA CYS A 470 12.56 -11.50 20.52
C CYS A 470 11.97 -12.64 19.68
N ILE A 471 12.83 -13.48 19.10
CA ILE A 471 12.39 -14.62 18.28
C ILE A 471 11.65 -15.66 19.14
N TYR A 472 12.09 -15.89 20.38
CA TYR A 472 11.36 -16.71 21.34
C TYR A 472 9.95 -16.16 21.62
N LEU A 473 9.81 -14.85 21.84
CA LEU A 473 8.49 -14.24 22.10
C LEU A 473 7.57 -14.31 20.87
N LEU A 474 8.09 -14.04 19.67
CA LEU A 474 7.34 -14.18 18.43
C LEU A 474 6.87 -15.63 18.22
N ASP A 475 7.76 -16.62 18.40
CA ASP A 475 7.43 -18.04 18.31
C ASP A 475 6.36 -18.45 19.34
N LYS A 476 6.51 -17.99 20.59
CA LYS A 476 5.53 -18.22 21.66
C LYS A 476 4.15 -17.71 21.24
N VAL A 477 4.04 -16.47 20.78
CA VAL A 477 2.74 -15.88 20.40
C VAL A 477 2.15 -16.58 19.18
N LEU A 478 2.93 -16.90 18.15
CA LEU A 478 2.42 -17.64 17.00
C LEU A 478 1.81 -18.97 17.44
N VAL A 479 2.54 -19.74 18.25
CA VAL A 479 2.14 -21.09 18.67
C VAL A 479 0.93 -21.08 19.60
N GLU A 480 0.89 -20.15 20.56
CA GLU A 480 -0.28 -19.95 21.44
C GLU A 480 -1.55 -19.63 20.66
N ASN A 481 -1.43 -19.02 19.48
CA ASN A 481 -2.55 -18.67 18.61
C ASN A 481 -2.72 -19.66 17.44
N ALA A 482 -2.06 -20.82 17.51
CA ALA A 482 -2.05 -21.89 16.53
C ALA A 482 -1.48 -21.54 15.15
N PHE A 483 -0.70 -20.47 15.02
CA PHE A 483 0.04 -20.12 13.80
C PHE A 483 1.43 -20.78 13.78
N SER A 484 1.97 -20.93 12.58
CA SER A 484 3.33 -21.39 12.32
C SER A 484 4.14 -20.32 11.59
N TRP A 485 5.46 -20.49 11.52
CA TRP A 485 6.33 -19.60 10.74
C TRP A 485 6.04 -19.66 9.24
N GLU A 486 5.48 -20.76 8.71
CA GLU A 486 5.05 -20.86 7.30
C GLU A 486 3.83 -19.99 6.97
N ASP A 487 3.07 -19.54 7.98
CA ASP A 487 1.93 -18.64 7.81
C ASP A 487 2.37 -17.16 7.69
N THR A 488 3.65 -16.86 7.97
CA THR A 488 4.20 -15.50 7.96
C THR A 488 4.13 -14.89 6.56
N MET A 489 3.45 -13.76 6.43
CA MET A 489 3.44 -12.95 5.21
C MET A 489 4.65 -12.04 5.14
N ASN A 490 4.95 -11.35 6.24
CA ASN A 490 6.09 -10.47 6.37
C ASN A 490 6.59 -10.42 7.82
N LEU A 491 7.87 -10.14 7.96
CA LEU A 491 8.53 -9.86 9.23
C LEU A 491 9.49 -8.70 9.01
N ARG A 492 9.19 -7.54 9.60
CA ARG A 492 10.05 -6.35 9.55
C ARG A 492 10.64 -6.09 10.92
N LEU A 493 11.90 -5.68 10.90
CA LEU A 493 12.67 -5.31 12.07
C LEU A 493 13.15 -3.87 11.90
N TYR A 494 12.59 -2.98 12.70
CA TYR A 494 12.94 -1.57 12.75
C TYR A 494 14.10 -1.37 13.72
N ILE A 495 15.22 -0.87 13.19
CA ILE A 495 16.46 -0.67 13.94
C ILE A 495 16.84 0.82 13.95
N PRO A 496 16.93 1.46 15.14
CA PRO A 496 17.44 2.82 15.22
C PRO A 496 18.90 2.91 14.74
N THR A 497 19.19 3.82 13.80
CA THR A 497 20.57 4.05 13.30
C THR A 497 21.51 4.57 14.39
N SER A 498 20.96 5.13 15.46
CA SER A 498 21.68 5.58 16.64
C SER A 498 22.50 4.48 17.35
N LEU A 499 22.18 3.20 17.09
CA LEU A 499 22.90 2.02 17.59
C LEU A 499 24.24 1.77 16.89
N GLN A 500 24.45 2.32 15.68
CA GLN A 500 25.71 2.21 14.93
C GLN A 500 26.24 0.76 14.82
N VAL A 501 25.33 -0.16 14.51
CA VAL A 501 25.66 -1.56 14.22
C VAL A 501 25.64 -1.76 12.69
N PRO A 502 26.73 -2.26 12.09
CA PRO A 502 26.76 -2.51 10.65
C PRO A 502 25.68 -3.50 10.20
N MET A 503 25.16 -3.30 8.98
CA MET A 503 24.07 -4.09 8.43
C MET A 503 24.39 -5.60 8.38
N GLU A 504 25.60 -5.99 7.99
CA GLU A 504 26.03 -7.40 7.97
C GLU A 504 25.99 -8.03 9.36
N THR A 505 26.35 -7.24 10.37
CA THR A 505 26.35 -7.71 11.77
C THR A 505 24.92 -7.95 12.24
N LEU A 506 24.00 -7.02 11.93
CA LEU A 506 22.58 -7.20 12.23
C LEU A 506 22.01 -8.44 11.52
N LEU A 507 22.27 -8.60 10.21
CA LEU A 507 21.81 -9.77 9.45
C LEU A 507 22.26 -11.08 10.09
N LEU A 508 23.53 -11.20 10.50
CA LEU A 508 24.05 -12.39 11.17
C LEU A 508 23.40 -12.60 12.56
N MET A 509 23.23 -11.53 13.34
CA MET A 509 22.65 -11.59 14.68
C MET A 509 21.19 -12.04 14.72
N PHE A 510 20.42 -11.76 13.66
CA PHE A 510 19.03 -12.21 13.55
C PHE A 510 18.90 -13.52 12.76
N SER A 511 19.83 -13.83 11.85
CA SER A 511 19.83 -15.13 11.15
C SER A 511 20.19 -16.29 12.09
N ASN A 512 21.16 -16.10 13.01
CA ASN A 512 21.61 -17.18 13.89
C ASN A 512 20.49 -17.74 14.79
N PRO A 513 19.68 -16.92 15.50
CA PRO A 513 18.59 -17.45 16.29
C PRO A 513 17.49 -18.13 15.47
N PHE A 514 17.26 -17.71 14.22
CA PHE A 514 16.34 -18.43 13.32
C PHE A 514 16.86 -19.81 12.97
N SER A 515 18.16 -19.94 12.68
CA SER A 515 18.80 -21.24 12.46
C SER A 515 18.70 -22.13 13.69
N GLU A 516 18.98 -21.61 14.89
CA GLU A 516 18.83 -22.33 16.16
C GLU A 516 17.37 -22.77 16.40
N LEU A 517 16.40 -21.89 16.12
CA LEU A 517 14.98 -22.23 16.26
C LEU A 517 14.57 -23.34 15.29
N ALA A 518 15.10 -23.31 14.06
CA ALA A 518 14.78 -24.28 13.03
C ALA A 518 15.36 -25.68 13.31
N GLU A 519 16.51 -25.76 14.00
CA GLU A 519 17.03 -27.03 14.53
C GLU A 519 16.09 -27.66 15.56
N MET A 520 15.41 -26.83 16.36
CA MET A 520 14.47 -27.29 17.39
C MET A 520 13.06 -27.54 16.86
N ARG A 521 12.66 -26.89 15.75
CA ARG A 521 11.30 -26.93 15.21
C ARG A 521 11.25 -27.18 13.70
N PRO A 522 10.70 -28.33 13.28
CA PRO A 522 10.32 -28.54 11.88
C PRO A 522 9.28 -27.51 11.42
N GLY A 523 9.46 -26.92 10.24
CA GLY A 523 8.55 -25.92 9.66
C GLY A 523 8.97 -24.46 9.83
N VAL A 524 10.11 -24.18 10.49
CA VAL A 524 10.76 -22.87 10.37
C VAL A 524 11.47 -22.80 9.01
N PRO A 525 11.14 -21.84 8.13
CA PRO A 525 11.75 -21.75 6.82
C PRO A 525 13.25 -21.43 6.94
N ILE A 526 14.10 -22.37 6.53
CA ILE A 526 15.55 -22.16 6.36
C ILE A 526 15.83 -22.04 4.86
N GLY A 527 16.36 -20.89 4.44
CA GLY A 527 16.73 -20.62 3.05
C GLY A 527 18.09 -19.93 2.96
N LYS A 528 18.57 -19.73 1.73
CA LYS A 528 19.75 -18.88 1.47
C LYS A 528 19.47 -17.40 1.75
N GLU A 529 18.21 -16.99 1.64
CA GLU A 529 17.75 -15.62 1.86
C GLU A 529 17.09 -15.50 3.25
N PRO A 530 17.31 -14.42 4.00
CA PRO A 530 16.65 -14.18 5.28
C PRO A 530 15.13 -14.08 5.13
N ILE A 531 14.39 -14.54 6.13
CA ILE A 531 12.91 -14.47 6.19
C ILE A 531 12.38 -13.21 6.84
N PHE A 532 13.26 -12.25 7.10
CA PHE A 532 12.98 -10.97 7.74
C PHE A 532 13.65 -9.84 6.98
N ASN A 533 13.09 -8.64 7.09
CA ASN A 533 13.61 -7.41 6.51
C ASN A 533 14.11 -6.51 7.65
N ILE A 534 15.27 -5.89 7.47
CA ILE A 534 15.75 -4.88 8.42
C ILE A 534 15.53 -3.50 7.80
N VAL A 535 14.83 -2.65 8.55
CA VAL A 535 14.45 -1.30 8.15
C VAL A 535 15.18 -0.32 9.08
N PRO A 536 16.24 0.37 8.62
CA PRO A 536 16.94 1.35 9.43
C PRO A 536 16.08 2.60 9.60
N VAL A 537 15.89 3.04 10.83
CA VAL A 537 15.00 4.18 11.17
C VAL A 537 15.68 5.12 12.15
N LEU A 538 15.10 6.32 12.35
CA LEU A 538 15.57 7.21 13.42
C LEU A 538 15.11 6.72 14.79
N GLY A 539 13.93 6.11 14.85
CA GLY A 539 13.31 5.53 16.03
C GLY A 539 12.06 4.74 15.66
N ALA A 540 11.64 3.84 16.53
CA ALA A 540 10.38 3.11 16.38
C ALA A 540 9.85 2.72 17.76
N GLY A 541 8.57 2.38 17.83
CA GLY A 541 7.98 1.88 19.06
C GLY A 541 6.48 1.74 19.02
N THR A 542 5.94 1.49 20.20
CA THR A 542 4.50 1.24 20.42
C THR A 542 3.74 2.44 20.95
N SER A 543 4.44 3.55 21.24
CA SER A 543 3.86 4.80 21.72
C SER A 543 4.42 5.98 20.93
N ALA A 544 3.55 6.91 20.53
CA ALA A 544 3.98 8.18 19.92
C ALA A 544 4.86 9.02 20.86
N SER A 545 4.77 8.82 22.17
CA SER A 545 5.54 9.57 23.17
C SER A 545 6.95 9.01 23.43
N SER A 546 7.25 7.80 22.97
CA SER A 546 8.53 7.10 23.20
C SER A 546 8.87 6.26 21.97
N LEU A 547 9.79 6.75 21.15
CA LEU A 547 10.27 6.11 19.91
C LEU A 547 11.74 5.70 20.02
N ASP A 548 12.24 5.63 21.24
CA ASP A 548 13.62 5.27 21.61
C ASP A 548 13.76 3.78 21.94
N ASP A 549 12.78 2.95 21.53
CA ASP A 549 12.85 1.51 21.69
C ASP A 549 14.03 0.96 20.90
N ILE A 550 14.75 0.00 21.50
CA ILE A 550 16.01 -0.50 20.94
C ILE A 550 15.76 -1.35 19.70
N LEU A 551 14.73 -2.20 19.76
CA LEU A 551 14.32 -3.09 18.68
C LEU A 551 12.80 -3.11 18.61
N THR A 552 12.26 -2.92 17.42
CA THR A 552 10.82 -3.09 17.16
C THR A 552 10.61 -4.05 16.01
N PHE A 553 9.72 -5.02 16.16
CA PHE A 553 9.32 -5.97 15.12
C PHE A 553 7.85 -5.75 14.74
N GLU A 554 7.57 -5.87 13.46
CA GLU A 554 6.22 -6.02 12.88
C GLU A 554 6.16 -7.40 12.23
N LEU A 555 5.24 -8.25 12.68
CA LEU A 555 4.97 -9.56 12.08
C LEU A 555 3.50 -9.62 11.67
N LEU A 556 3.25 -9.97 10.42
CA LEU A 556 1.92 -10.31 9.92
C LEU A 556 1.92 -11.75 9.39
N ALA A 557 1.03 -12.58 9.92
CA ALA A 557 0.83 -13.96 9.50
C ALA A 557 -0.62 -14.22 9.11
N GLN A 558 -0.84 -14.97 8.04
CA GLN A 558 -2.16 -15.33 7.52
C GLN A 558 -2.23 -16.83 7.30
N LYS A 559 -3.26 -17.45 7.86
CA LYS A 559 -3.59 -18.85 7.58
C LYS A 559 -4.33 -18.97 6.26
N SER A 560 -3.99 -20.03 5.55
CA SER A 560 -4.51 -20.36 4.22
C SER A 560 -5.82 -21.11 4.27
#